data_AF-A0A8H7AQC4-F1
#
_entry.id   AF-A0A8H7AQC4-F1
#
_cell.length_a   1.000
_cell.length_b   1.000
_cell.length_c   1.000
_cell.angle_alpha   90.00
_cell.angle_beta   90.00
_cell.angle_gamma   90.00
#
_symmetry.space_group_name_H-M   'P 1'
#
loop_
_entity.id
_entity.type
_entity.pdbx_description
1 polymer ?
#
loop_
_entity_poly.entity_id
_entity_poly.type
_entity_poly.pdbx_seq_one_letter_code
_entity_poly.pdbx_strand_id
1 'polypeptide(L)'
;MFSEMWPASCALHHGLKAVYAPHAEYIDRRWPTKYLEATFNAGRNGASGGARTAVFGDPEHNFRGTTWYYNAGFPEVLWHRWLGYRFHNAGGEEYEVSGVGERGGGEGRMCLPAMLLHPVKRVELVVEGLRD
;
A
#
# COMPACT_ATOMS: atom_id res chain seq x y z
N MET A 1 1.53 12.77 -7.33
CA MET A 1 2.85 12.39 -7.87
C MET A 1 2.79 10.91 -8.22
N PHE A 2 3.20 10.50 -9.42
CA PHE A 2 3.31 9.06 -9.75
C PHE A 2 4.37 8.42 -8.86
N SER A 3 4.11 7.23 -8.32
CA SER A 3 5.03 6.51 -7.42
C SER A 3 6.43 6.32 -7.99
N GLU A 4 6.52 6.18 -9.31
CA GLU A 4 7.72 5.96 -10.10
C GLU A 4 8.57 7.23 -10.24
N MET A 5 7.94 8.40 -10.13
CA MET A 5 8.63 9.70 -10.20
C MET A 5 9.18 10.14 -8.84
N TRP A 6 8.65 9.61 -7.74
CA TRP A 6 9.03 10.01 -6.38
C TRP A 6 10.55 9.98 -6.15
N PRO A 7 11.29 8.89 -6.47
CA PRO A 7 12.73 8.85 -6.23
C PRO A 7 13.50 9.91 -7.02
N ALA A 8 13.12 10.14 -8.28
CA ALA A 8 13.75 11.14 -9.14
C ALA A 8 13.43 12.57 -8.67
N SER A 9 12.20 12.82 -8.23
CA SER A 9 11.78 14.11 -7.65
C SER A 9 12.53 14.40 -6.35
N CYS A 10 12.61 13.43 -5.42
CA CYS A 10 13.42 13.57 -4.21
C CYS A 10 14.89 13.85 -4.54
N ALA A 11 15.48 13.10 -5.47
CA ALA A 11 16.86 13.33 -5.87
C ALA A 11 17.07 14.73 -6.46
N LEU A 12 16.15 15.20 -7.30
CA LEU A 12 16.18 16.55 -7.87
C LEU A 12 16.16 17.63 -6.76
N HIS A 13 15.30 17.48 -5.76
CA HIS A 13 15.23 18.40 -4.62
C HIS A 13 16.49 18.39 -3.75
N HIS A 14 17.29 17.32 -3.80
CA HIS A 14 18.51 17.16 -3.01
C HIS A 14 19.82 17.24 -3.84
N GLY A 15 19.78 17.92 -4.99
CA GLY A 15 20.97 18.16 -5.81
C GLY A 15 21.44 16.92 -6.58
N LEU A 16 20.50 16.15 -7.12
CA LEU A 16 20.71 14.87 -7.82
C LEU A 16 21.40 13.79 -6.97
N LYS A 17 21.38 13.97 -5.65
CA LYS A 17 21.80 12.95 -4.70
C LYS A 17 20.61 12.03 -4.48
N ALA A 18 20.82 10.73 -4.63
CA ALA A 18 19.87 9.74 -4.15
C ALA A 18 19.82 9.79 -2.62
N VAL A 19 19.03 10.71 -2.07
CA VAL A 19 18.71 10.78 -0.65
C VAL A 19 17.40 10.03 -0.48
N TYR A 20 17.48 8.79 -0.03
CA TYR A 20 16.32 7.97 0.27
C TYR A 20 16.30 7.67 1.77
N ALA A 21 15.31 8.22 2.48
CA ALA A 21 14.93 7.71 3.77
C ALA A 21 14.02 6.49 3.54
N PRO A 22 14.36 5.29 4.03
CA PRO A 22 13.50 4.13 3.91
C PRO A 22 12.19 4.40 4.64
N HIS A 23 11.11 4.52 3.88
CA HIS A 23 9.76 4.55 4.43
C HIS A 23 9.22 3.12 4.42
N ALA A 24 8.56 2.72 5.50
CA ALA A 24 8.04 1.36 5.60
C ALA A 24 6.88 1.16 4.62
N GLU A 25 7.03 0.18 3.73
CA GLU A 25 5.98 -0.36 2.89
C GLU A 25 5.53 -1.72 3.45
N TYR A 26 4.22 -1.98 3.38
CA TYR A 26 3.65 -3.22 3.91
C TYR A 26 2.91 -3.98 2.81
N ILE A 27 2.69 -5.28 3.03
CA ILE A 27 1.99 -6.17 2.11
C ILE A 27 0.83 -6.84 2.85
N ASP A 28 -0.29 -6.96 2.17
CA ASP A 28 -1.56 -7.53 2.66
C ASP A 28 -1.50 -9.01 3.09
N ARG A 29 -0.41 -9.73 2.74
CA ARG A 29 -0.26 -11.16 2.98
C ARG A 29 1.18 -11.53 3.30
N ARG A 30 1.35 -12.67 3.98
CA ARG A 30 2.68 -13.27 4.21
C ARG A 30 3.13 -14.01 2.95
N TRP A 31 4.04 -13.40 2.19
CA TRP A 31 4.69 -14.06 1.07
C TRP A 31 5.77 -15.03 1.56
N PRO A 32 5.96 -16.20 0.90
CA PRO A 32 7.20 -16.95 1.04
C PRO A 32 8.37 -16.05 0.64
N THR A 33 9.35 -15.87 1.53
CA THR A 33 10.41 -14.86 1.37
C THR A 33 11.20 -15.03 0.07
N LYS A 34 11.52 -16.27 -0.30
CA LYS A 34 12.19 -16.59 -1.58
C LYS A 34 11.37 -16.19 -2.80
N TYR A 35 10.04 -16.33 -2.73
CA TYR A 35 9.15 -15.95 -3.82
C TYR A 35 9.02 -14.42 -3.92
N LEU A 36 8.96 -13.73 -2.77
CA LEU A 36 8.97 -12.27 -2.72
C LEU A 36 10.26 -11.71 -3.35
N GLU A 37 11.41 -12.23 -2.94
CA GLU A 37 12.72 -11.85 -3.49
C GLU A 37 12.79 -12.10 -5.00
N ALA A 38 12.42 -13.30 -5.46
CA ALA A 38 12.44 -13.62 -6.89
C ALA A 38 11.48 -12.76 -7.73
N THR A 39 10.42 -12.23 -7.12
CA THR A 39 9.42 -11.37 -7.79
C THR A 39 9.88 -9.92 -7.86
N PHE A 40 10.24 -9.34 -6.70
CA PHE A 40 10.54 -7.90 -6.61
C PHE A 40 12.00 -7.57 -6.95
N ASN A 41 12.90 -8.55 -6.89
CA ASN A 41 14.34 -8.41 -7.16
C ASN A 41 14.80 -9.33 -8.31
N ALA A 42 13.95 -9.50 -9.33
CA ALA A 42 14.15 -10.43 -10.44
C ALA A 42 15.27 -10.05 -11.43
N GLY A 43 15.90 -8.88 -11.25
CA GLY A 43 16.98 -8.39 -12.09
C GLY A 43 18.35 -8.96 -11.73
N ARG A 44 19.35 -8.62 -12.54
CA ARG A 44 20.73 -9.06 -12.32
C ARG A 44 21.21 -8.64 -10.93
N ASN A 45 21.79 -9.58 -10.17
CA ASN A 45 22.30 -9.36 -8.81
C ASN A 45 21.25 -8.84 -7.81
N GLY A 46 19.97 -9.21 -7.97
CA GLY A 46 18.91 -8.78 -7.06
C GLY A 46 18.43 -7.35 -7.32
N ALA A 47 18.71 -6.79 -8.49
CA ALA A 47 18.14 -5.51 -8.88
C ALA A 47 16.62 -5.63 -9.06
N SER A 48 15.87 -4.63 -8.60
CA SER A 48 14.41 -4.60 -8.79
C SER A 48 13.98 -4.18 -10.20
N GLY A 49 14.86 -3.51 -10.94
CA GLY A 49 14.60 -2.98 -12.30
C GLY A 49 15.68 -3.34 -13.32
N GLY A 50 15.47 -2.90 -14.57
CA GLY A 50 16.46 -3.01 -15.65
C GLY A 50 16.57 -4.40 -16.30
N ALA A 51 15.65 -5.31 -16.01
CA ALA A 51 15.53 -6.62 -16.64
C ALA A 51 14.12 -6.83 -17.21
N ARG A 52 13.97 -7.68 -18.23
CA ARG A 52 12.65 -8.03 -18.80
C ARG A 52 11.72 -8.70 -17.76
N THR A 53 12.30 -9.30 -16.74
CA THR A 53 11.61 -9.95 -15.62
C THR A 53 11.32 -8.99 -14.46
N ALA A 54 11.68 -7.71 -14.57
CA ALA A 54 11.45 -6.74 -13.50
C ALA A 54 9.96 -6.58 -13.18
N VAL A 55 9.67 -6.30 -11.91
CA VAL A 55 8.29 -6.10 -11.43
C VAL A 55 7.63 -4.85 -12.00
N PHE A 56 8.43 -3.94 -12.57
CA PHE A 56 7.99 -2.72 -13.23
C PHE A 56 7.65 -3.00 -14.71
N GLY A 57 6.36 -3.05 -15.06
CA GLY A 57 5.87 -3.40 -16.41
C GLY A 57 4.74 -4.44 -16.36
N ASP A 58 4.73 -5.42 -17.26
CA ASP A 58 3.70 -6.48 -17.28
C ASP A 58 3.48 -7.19 -15.91
N PRO A 59 4.54 -7.45 -15.10
CA PRO A 59 4.38 -8.10 -13.80
C PRO A 59 3.92 -7.15 -12.67
N GLU A 60 3.51 -5.91 -12.96
CA GLU A 60 3.19 -4.92 -11.93
C GLU A 60 2.00 -5.27 -11.03
N HIS A 61 1.18 -6.25 -11.44
CA HIS A 61 0.06 -6.76 -10.64
C HIS A 61 0.51 -7.29 -9.27
N ASN A 62 1.79 -7.65 -9.12
CA ASN A 62 2.37 -8.05 -7.84
C ASN A 62 2.33 -6.93 -6.78
N PHE A 63 2.27 -5.66 -7.21
CA PHE A 63 2.12 -4.52 -6.30
C PHE A 63 0.70 -4.34 -5.75
N ARG A 64 -0.33 -5.04 -6.24
CA ARG A 64 -1.73 -4.84 -5.81
C ARG A 64 -1.92 -4.99 -4.30
N GLY A 65 -1.17 -5.90 -3.68
CA GLY A 65 -1.21 -6.15 -2.23
C GLY A 65 -0.30 -5.25 -1.40
N THR A 66 0.47 -4.35 -2.02
CA THR A 66 1.43 -3.47 -1.32
C THR A 66 0.76 -2.16 -0.90
N THR A 67 1.31 -1.48 0.12
CA THR A 67 0.83 -0.13 0.51
C THR A 67 1.29 0.97 -0.43
N TRP A 68 2.22 0.70 -1.36
CA TRP A 68 2.77 1.71 -2.24
C TRP A 68 3.08 1.16 -3.63
N TYR A 69 2.46 1.76 -4.66
CA TYR A 69 2.76 1.70 -6.10
C TYR A 69 1.52 2.21 -6.85
N TYR A 70 1.66 2.65 -8.10
CA TYR A 70 0.53 3.18 -8.89
C TYR A 70 -0.63 2.17 -8.99
N ASN A 71 -0.31 0.89 -9.16
CA ASN A 71 -1.28 -0.22 -9.22
C ASN A 71 -1.56 -0.89 -7.86
N ALA A 72 -1.22 -0.23 -6.74
CA ALA A 72 -1.54 -0.73 -5.40
C ALA A 72 -3.04 -0.60 -5.10
N GLY A 73 -3.64 -1.66 -4.54
CA GLY A 73 -5.03 -1.69 -4.07
C GLY A 73 -5.15 -1.71 -2.55
N PHE A 74 -4.13 -2.18 -1.84
CA PHE A 74 -4.16 -2.28 -0.38
C PHE A 74 -4.33 -0.94 0.38
N PRO A 75 -3.84 0.22 -0.12
CA PRO A 75 -4.07 1.50 0.55
C PRO A 75 -5.55 1.83 0.72
N GLU A 76 -6.38 1.52 -0.27
CA GLU A 76 -7.83 1.74 -0.23
C GLU A 76 -8.48 0.87 0.84
N VAL A 77 -8.04 -0.38 0.98
CA VAL A 77 -8.52 -1.30 2.02
C VAL A 77 -8.16 -0.78 3.41
N LEU A 78 -6.91 -0.37 3.63
CA LEU A 78 -6.43 0.14 4.92
C LEU A 78 -7.12 1.43 5.29
N TRP A 79 -7.24 2.37 4.36
CA TRP A 79 -7.88 3.67 4.57
C TRP A 79 -9.31 3.55 5.06
N HIS A 80 -10.15 2.79 4.34
CA HIS A 80 -11.57 2.65 4.71
C HIS A 80 -11.73 1.96 6.06
N ARG A 81 -10.99 0.88 6.30
CA ARG A 81 -11.05 0.16 7.57
C ARG A 81 -10.50 0.99 8.73
N TRP A 82 -9.50 1.83 8.49
CA TRP A 82 -8.95 2.75 9.50
C TRP A 82 -9.93 3.85 9.88
N LEU A 83 -10.72 4.33 8.93
CA LEU A 83 -11.83 5.24 9.20
C LEU A 83 -13.05 4.57 9.85
N GLY A 84 -13.01 3.24 10.06
CA GLY A 84 -14.08 2.47 10.70
C GLY A 84 -15.17 2.00 9.75
N TYR A 85 -14.93 2.04 8.44
CA TYR A 85 -15.87 1.50 7.45
C TYR A 85 -15.68 -0.01 7.28
N ARG A 86 -16.79 -0.71 7.00
CA ARG A 86 -16.73 -2.08 6.46
C ARG A 86 -16.37 -2.01 4.99
N PHE A 87 -15.27 -2.65 4.60
CA PHE A 87 -14.76 -2.66 3.23
C PHE A 87 -14.29 -4.05 2.84
N HIS A 88 -14.73 -4.54 1.67
CA HIS A 88 -14.56 -5.93 1.24
C HIS A 88 -14.90 -6.94 2.36
N ASN A 89 -16.08 -6.80 2.95
CA ASN A 89 -16.62 -7.67 4.01
C ASN A 89 -15.80 -7.74 5.32
N ALA A 90 -14.87 -6.80 5.56
CA ALA A 90 -14.11 -6.74 6.82
C ALA A 90 -14.00 -5.31 7.37
N GLY A 91 -13.73 -5.19 8.67
CA GLY A 91 -13.78 -3.91 9.40
C GLY A 91 -15.21 -3.51 9.77
N GLY A 92 -15.38 -2.26 10.19
CA GLY A 92 -16.66 -1.72 10.67
C GLY A 92 -16.85 -1.88 12.18
N GLU A 93 -17.86 -1.19 12.70
CA GLU A 93 -18.19 -1.17 14.14
C GLU A 93 -18.37 -2.57 14.74
N GLU A 94 -19.05 -3.48 14.02
CA GLU A 94 -19.22 -4.86 14.48
C GLU A 94 -17.87 -5.55 14.72
N TYR A 95 -16.90 -5.36 13.82
CA TYR A 95 -15.55 -5.90 13.99
C TYR A 95 -14.82 -5.22 15.17
N GLU A 96 -14.96 -3.91 15.32
CA GLU A 96 -14.31 -3.12 16.37
C GLU A 96 -14.83 -3.46 17.77
N VAL A 97 -16.13 -3.75 17.92
CA VAL A 97 -16.80 -3.96 19.22
C VAL A 97 -16.96 -5.44 19.57
N SER A 98 -17.48 -6.25 18.65
CA SER A 98 -17.90 -7.63 18.95
C SER A 98 -16.81 -8.68 18.70
N GLY A 99 -15.78 -8.31 17.94
CA GLY A 99 -14.71 -9.19 17.52
C GLY A 99 -15.06 -10.27 16.51
N VAL A 100 -16.25 -10.19 15.93
CA VAL A 100 -16.65 -11.05 14.81
C VAL A 100 -15.86 -10.66 13.55
N GLY A 101 -15.02 -11.57 13.04
CA GLY A 101 -14.24 -11.40 11.80
C GLY A 101 -13.00 -12.30 11.72
N GLU A 102 -12.35 -12.37 10.56
CA GLU A 102 -11.24 -13.31 10.25
C GLU A 102 -10.03 -13.27 11.20
N ARG A 103 -9.87 -12.21 12.00
CA ARG A 103 -8.73 -12.00 12.90
C ARG A 103 -9.07 -11.82 14.38
N GLY A 104 -10.33 -12.05 14.78
CA GLY A 104 -10.76 -11.91 16.18
C GLY A 104 -10.64 -10.48 16.69
N GLY A 105 -11.51 -9.58 16.21
CA GLY A 105 -11.51 -8.15 16.57
C GLY A 105 -11.93 -7.88 18.03
N GLY A 106 -12.70 -6.82 18.27
CA GLY A 106 -13.15 -6.46 19.62
C GLY A 106 -12.12 -5.67 20.42
N GLU A 107 -11.01 -5.29 19.78
CA GLU A 107 -9.94 -4.47 20.33
C GLU A 107 -10.10 -2.98 19.94
N GLY A 108 -11.27 -2.61 19.41
CA GLY A 108 -11.55 -1.28 18.90
C GLY A 108 -11.00 -1.06 17.48
N ARG A 109 -10.85 0.22 17.13
CA ARG A 109 -10.38 0.66 15.81
C ARG A 109 -8.92 0.29 15.58
N MET A 110 -8.57 0.00 14.33
CA MET A 110 -7.21 -0.38 13.98
C MET A 110 -6.19 0.72 14.32
N CYS A 111 -5.06 0.32 14.93
CA CYS A 111 -3.87 1.16 15.06
C CYS A 111 -2.85 0.75 13.99
N LEU A 112 -2.50 1.67 13.10
CA LEU A 112 -1.54 1.42 12.03
C LEU A 112 -0.17 2.02 12.36
N PRO A 113 0.94 1.32 12.04
CA PRO A 113 2.27 1.91 12.13
C PRO A 113 2.45 3.01 11.08
N ALA A 114 3.46 3.86 11.27
CA ALA A 114 3.89 4.78 10.22
C ALA A 114 4.24 3.99 8.95
N MET A 115 3.65 4.39 7.82
CA MET A 115 3.78 3.69 6.56
C MET A 115 3.64 4.63 5.37
N LEU A 116 4.25 4.24 4.25
CA LEU A 116 4.03 4.90 2.97
C LEU A 116 2.77 4.35 2.32
N LEU A 117 1.80 5.22 2.04
CA LEU A 117 0.54 4.90 1.39
C LEU A 117 0.45 5.58 0.03
N HIS A 118 0.24 4.79 -1.02
CA HIS A 118 -0.10 5.37 -2.32
C HIS A 118 -1.43 6.11 -2.18
N PRO A 119 -1.62 7.27 -2.86
CA PRO A 119 -2.88 7.99 -2.86
C PRO A 119 -4.09 7.05 -3.01
N VAL A 120 -5.01 7.15 -2.06
CA VAL A 120 -6.23 6.34 -2.02
C VAL A 120 -7.13 6.79 -3.16
N LYS A 121 -7.48 5.85 -4.03
CA LYS A 121 -8.38 6.10 -5.16
C LYS A 121 -9.82 5.99 -4.65
N ARG A 122 -10.74 6.74 -5.27
CA ARG A 122 -12.20 6.62 -5.04
C ARG A 122 -12.63 6.86 -3.58
N VAL A 123 -12.14 7.94 -2.97
CA VAL A 123 -12.62 8.38 -1.67
C VAL A 123 -13.82 9.29 -1.86
N GLU A 124 -14.98 8.91 -1.31
CA GLU A 124 -16.08 9.83 -1.08
C GLU A 124 -15.82 10.55 0.25
N LEU A 125 -15.35 11.79 0.16
CA LEU A 125 -15.16 12.62 1.35
C LEU A 125 -16.53 13.16 1.78
N VAL A 126 -16.83 13.07 3.08
CA VAL A 126 -18.03 13.69 3.68
C VAL A 126 -17.93 15.24 3.68
N VAL A 127 -16.98 15.81 2.95
CA VAL A 127 -16.75 17.26 2.82
C VAL A 127 -17.33 17.73 1.49
N GLU A 128 -18.64 17.67 1.40
CA GLU A 128 -19.51 18.69 0.84
C GLU A 128 -20.92 18.19 1.14
N GLY A 129 -21.62 18.95 2.01
CA GLY A 129 -22.96 18.59 2.43
C GLY A 129 -23.84 18.28 1.22
N LEU A 130 -24.68 17.27 1.39
CA LEU A 130 -25.91 17.11 0.65
C LEU A 130 -26.50 18.52 0.40
N ARG A 131 -26.41 19.01 -0.84
CA ARG A 131 -27.43 19.92 -1.33
C ARG A 131 -28.56 19.00 -1.74
N ASP A 132 -29.60 19.06 -0.92
CA ASP A 132 -30.97 18.54 -1.10
C ASP A 132 -31.28 17.86 -2.44
#